data_AF-A0A451BHB0-F1
#
_entry.id   AF-A0A451BHB0-F1
#
_cell.length_a   1.000
_cell.length_b   1.000
_cell.length_c   1.000
_cell.angle_alpha   90.00
_cell.angle_beta   90.00
_cell.angle_gamma   90.00
#
_symmetry.space_group_name_H-M   'P 1'
#
loop_
_entity.id
_entity.type
_entity.pdbx_description
1 polymer ?
#
loop_
_entity_poly.entity_id
_entity_poly.type
_entity_poly.pdbx_seq_one_letter_code
_entity_poly.pdbx_strand_id
1 'polypeptide(L)' 'MHHTQMEQLRSLRLNGMATALSLQWEQPVTYADLSFEQRLGMLLDNLLFSAQLRK' A
#
# COMPACT_ATOMS: atom_id res chain seq x y z
N MET A 1 -6.86 13.66 -6.72
CA MET A 1 -7.58 13.07 -5.57
C MET A 1 -6.81 11.94 -4.85
N HIS A 2 -5.75 11.34 -5.43
CA HIS A 2 -4.98 10.22 -4.82
C HIS A 2 -3.81 10.65 -3.91
N HIS A 3 -3.41 11.93 -4.01
CA HIS A 3 -2.26 12.45 -3.29
C HIS A 3 -2.52 12.50 -1.78
N THR A 4 -3.74 12.86 -1.38
CA THR A 4 -4.13 13.04 0.01
C THR A 4 -4.04 11.73 0.81
N GLN A 5 -4.44 10.59 0.23
CA GLN A 5 -4.35 9.30 0.91
C GLN A 5 -2.89 8.88 1.09
N MET A 6 -2.02 9.13 0.10
CA MET A 6 -0.59 8.85 0.24
C MET A 6 0.09 9.72 1.29
N GLU A 7 -0.24 11.01 1.34
CA GLU A 7 0.25 11.94 2.37
C GLU A 7 -0.20 11.51 3.77
N GLN A 8 -1.46 11.09 3.92
CA GLN A 8 -2.00 10.56 5.18
C GLN A 8 -1.30 9.26 5.62
N LEU A 9 -1.03 8.34 4.70
CA LEU A 9 -0.30 7.10 5.03
C LEU A 9 1.14 7.40 5.47
N ARG A 10 1.80 8.36 4.81
CA ARG A 10 3.16 8.80 5.17
C ARG A 10 3.17 9.51 6.52
N SER A 11 2.20 10.37 6.82
CA SER A 11 2.12 11.08 8.11
C SER A 11 1.93 10.11 9.29
N LEU A 12 1.22 9.00 9.07
CA LEU A 12 1.04 7.92 10.05
C LEU A 12 2.22 6.93 10.11
N ARG A 13 3.34 7.19 9.41
CA ARG A 13 4.50 6.29 9.29
C ARG A 13 4.16 4.90 8.73
N LEU A 14 3.10 4.80 7.92
CA LEU A 14 2.65 3.59 7.22
C LEU A 14 3.30 3.51 5.83
N ASN A 15 4.61 3.74 5.76
CA ASN A 15 5.34 3.90 4.50
C ASN A 15 5.23 2.66 3.59
N GLY A 16 5.27 1.45 4.16
CA GLY A 16 5.08 0.21 3.37
C GLY A 16 3.69 0.15 2.71
N MET A 17 2.66 0.58 3.43
CA MET A 17 1.30 0.64 2.89
C MET A 17 1.18 1.71 1.78
N ALA A 18 1.81 2.87 1.97
CA ALA A 18 1.84 3.93 0.96
C ALA A 18 2.51 3.47 -0.34
N THR A 19 3.63 2.74 -0.25
CA THR A 19 4.34 2.19 -1.41
C THR A 19 3.48 1.18 -2.15
N ALA A 20 2.88 0.22 -1.44
CA ALA A 20 2.03 -0.80 -2.06
C ALA A 20 0.80 -0.18 -2.74
N LEU A 21 0.20 0.86 -2.13
CA LEU A 21 -0.92 1.57 -2.72
C LEU A 21 -0.53 2.35 -3.98
N SER A 22 0.67 2.97 -3.99
CA SER A 22 1.22 3.62 -5.19
C SER A 22 1.38 2.64 -6.34
N LEU A 23 1.93 1.45 -6.07
CA LEU A 23 2.10 0.39 -7.08
C LEU A 23 0.77 -0.08 -7.66
N GLN A 24 -0.26 -0.23 -6.82
CA GLN A 24 -1.60 -0.60 -7.29
C GLN A 24 -2.22 0.46 -8.20
N TRP A 25 -1.93 1.75 -7.98
CA TRP A 25 -2.40 2.83 -8.85
C TRP A 25 -1.60 3.00 -10.13
N GLU A 26 -0.28 2.79 -10.09
CA GLU A 26 0.58 2.90 -11.26
C GLU A 26 0.36 1.74 -12.23
N GLN A 27 -0.01 0.56 -11.72
CA GLN A 27 -0.20 -0.65 -12.50
C GLN A 27 -1.58 -1.28 -12.30
N PRO A 28 -2.68 -0.56 -12.60
CA PRO A 28 -4.03 -1.01 -12.28
C PRO A 28 -4.39 -2.33 -12.99
N VAL A 29 -3.82 -2.59 -14.17
CA VAL A 29 -4.00 -3.84 -14.92
C VAL A 29 -3.41 -5.04 -14.17
N THR A 30 -2.22 -4.89 -13.57
CA THR A 30 -1.53 -5.94 -12.81
C THR A 30 -2.37 -6.42 -11.62
N TYR A 31 -3.20 -5.55 -11.06
CA TYR A 31 -4.03 -5.85 -9.89
C TYR A 31 -5.53 -5.89 -10.22
N ALA A 32 -5.90 -5.93 -11.50
CA ALA A 32 -7.29 -5.93 -11.94
C ALA A 32 -8.01 -7.24 -11.63
N ASP A 33 -7.29 -8.36 -11.67
CA ASP A 33 -7.82 -9.71 -11.40
C ASP A 33 -7.93 -10.01 -9.88
N LEU A 34 -7.44 -9.10 -9.04
CA LEU A 34 -7.49 -9.26 -7.59
C LEU A 34 -8.76 -8.63 -7.01
N SER A 35 -9.39 -9.40 -6.13
CA SER A 35 -10.43 -8.89 -5.23
C SER A 35 -9.91 -7.74 -4.35
N PHE A 36 -10.85 -6.98 -3.79
CA PHE A 36 -10.51 -5.93 -2.84
C PHE A 36 -9.73 -6.49 -1.64
N GLU A 37 -10.14 -7.63 -1.10
CA GLU A 37 -9.51 -8.30 0.03
C GLU A 37 -8.07 -8.71 -0.28
N GLN A 38 -7.81 -9.23 -1.48
CA GLN A 38 -6.45 -9.57 -1.92
C GLN A 38 -5.59 -8.31 -2.03
N ARG A 39 -6.09 -7.24 -2.63
CA ARG A 39 -5.38 -5.96 -2.72
C ARG A 39 -5.11 -5.35 -1.33
N LEU A 40 -6.07 -5.44 -0.41
CA LEU A 40 -5.90 -5.00 0.97
C LEU A 40 -4.89 -5.86 1.72
N GLY A 41 -4.89 -7.18 1.51
CA GLY A 41 -3.87 -8.08 2.05
C GLY A 41 -2.46 -7.64 1.67
N MET A 42 -2.23 -7.33 0.39
CA MET A 42 -0.93 -6.84 -0.09
C MET A 42 -0.49 -5.53 0.58
N LEU A 43 -1.44 -4.62 0.86
CA LEU A 43 -1.16 -3.37 1.58
C LEU A 43 -0.70 -3.64 3.02
N LEU A 44 -1.36 -4.59 3.70
CA LEU A 44 -1.02 -5.00 5.07
C LEU A 44 0.31 -5.74 5.13
N ASP A 45 0.59 -6.63 4.18
CA ASP A 45 1.84 -7.39 4.12
C ASP A 45 3.04 -6.45 3.97
N ASN A 46 2.95 -5.46 3.08
CA ASN A 46 4.00 -4.45 2.92
C ASN A 46 4.18 -3.58 4.16
N LEU A 47 3.09 -3.25 4.85
CA LEU A 47 3.18 -2.55 6.13
C LEU A 47 3.92 -3.38 7.17
N LEU A 48 3.53 -4.64 7.37
CA LEU A 48 4.15 -5.54 8.35
C LEU A 48 5.63 -5.79 8.03
N PHE A 49 5.95 -6.03 6.76
CA PHE A 49 7.33 -6.17 6.31
C PHE A 49 8.16 -4.92 6.61
N SER A 50 7.65 -3.73 6.26
CA SER A 50 8.34 -2.47 6.58
C SER A 50 8.48 -2.23 8.09
N ALA A 51 7.56 -2.74 8.91
CA ALA A 51 7.63 -2.66 10.36
C ALA A 51 8.67 -3.63 10.97
N GLN A 52 8.84 -4.82 10.37
CA GLN A 52 9.88 -5.78 10.75
C GLN A 52 11.28 -5.25 10.47
N LEU A 53 11.50 -4.59 9.33
CA LEU A 53 12.79 -3.99 8.97
C LEU A 53 13.21 -2.82 9.88
N ARG A 54 12.30 -2.28 10.70
CA ARG A 54 12.57 -1.20 11.66
C ARG A 54 12.99 -1.72 13.04
N LYS A 55 12.98 -3.03 13.27
CA LYS A 55 13.40 -3.68 14.52
C LYS A 55 14.85 -4.13 14.42
#